data_AF-A0A6P8YWZ7-F1
#
_entry.id   AF-A0A6P8YWZ7-F1
#
_cell.length_a   1.000
_cell.length_b   1.000
_cell.length_c   1.000
_cell.angle_alpha   90.00
_cell.angle_beta   90.00
_cell.angle_gamma   90.00
#
_symmetry.space_group_name_H-M   'P 1'
#
loop_
_entity.id
_entity.type
_entity.pdbx_description
1 polymer ?
#
loop_
_entity_poly.entity_id
_entity_poly.type
_entity_poly.pdbx_seq_one_letter_code
_entity_poly.pdbx_strand_id
1 'polypeptide(L)'
;MDRVHILEEKLRESACVGDIETLQILLQKGVNVNAKHEINGWTALHWAAKRGHRDVVKILLSNGADASLRNKNKDIALSLSSNPEVRQLLMGDREDNLPMEPSSESKLPIVPSYLKHPPLVERVDLPEIRRNPSQLLQERVSTIERVPPLPEELVLKVRVANCGDPDFIEVELPMGDLTYSRLLRLCTEELDVNPTHVTRVRKLPNTIVRKDKDVARLKDGQELELVLQPEGTSRLIPCSNGMLKKIPGSTANGYQSISLNKNQTILY
;
A
#
# COMPACT_ATOMS: atom_id res chain seq x y z
N MET A 1 -18.61 -5.77 -39.43
CA MET A 1 -17.40 -5.29 -38.72
C MET A 1 -16.52 -4.63 -39.77
N ASP A 2 -16.29 -3.33 -39.64
CA ASP A 2 -15.63 -2.53 -40.67
C ASP A 2 -14.16 -2.91 -40.80
N ARG A 3 -13.66 -3.02 -42.05
CA ARG A 3 -12.25 -3.37 -42.32
C ARG A 3 -11.26 -2.44 -41.61
N VAL A 4 -11.66 -1.18 -41.38
CA VAL A 4 -10.89 -0.17 -40.67
C VAL A 4 -10.69 -0.55 -39.21
N HIS A 5 -11.76 -0.94 -38.51
CA HIS A 5 -11.69 -1.33 -37.10
C HIS A 5 -10.78 -2.53 -36.87
N ILE A 6 -10.80 -3.51 -37.79
CA ILE A 6 -9.93 -4.70 -37.72
C ILE A 6 -8.45 -4.30 -37.83
N LEU A 7 -8.11 -3.36 -38.70
CA LEU A 7 -6.73 -2.89 -38.86
C LEU A 7 -6.26 -2.06 -37.65
N GLU A 8 -7.13 -1.23 -37.09
CA GLU A 8 -6.86 -0.48 -35.86
C GLU A 8 -6.64 -1.39 -34.65
N GLU A 9 -7.43 -2.46 -34.54
CA GLU A 9 -7.26 -3.47 -33.51
C GLU A 9 -5.93 -4.20 -33.65
N LYS A 10 -5.58 -4.60 -34.88
CA LYS A 10 -4.30 -5.26 -35.17
C LYS A 10 -3.10 -4.35 -34.89
N LEU A 11 -3.23 -3.03 -35.10
CA LEU A 11 -2.19 -2.05 -34.74
C LEU A 11 -1.97 -1.99 -33.22
N ARG A 12 -3.04 -2.08 -32.42
CA ARG A 12 -2.92 -2.13 -30.96
C ARG A 12 -2.31 -3.44 -30.49
N GLU A 13 -2.68 -4.55 -31.12
CA GLU A 13 -2.11 -5.87 -30.83
C GLU A 13 -0.60 -5.91 -31.11
N SER A 14 -0.16 -5.45 -32.29
CA SER A 14 1.27 -5.37 -32.60
C SER A 14 2.03 -4.44 -31.64
N ALA A 15 1.42 -3.33 -31.23
CA ALA A 15 1.98 -2.43 -30.22
C ALA A 15 2.07 -3.04 -28.81
N CYS A 16 1.18 -3.98 -28.46
CA CYS A 16 1.22 -4.70 -27.20
C CYS A 16 2.31 -5.79 -27.21
N VAL A 17 2.46 -6.50 -28.33
CA VAL A 17 3.48 -7.54 -28.51
C VAL A 17 4.88 -6.94 -28.65
N GLY A 18 5.00 -5.78 -29.30
CA GLY A 18 6.29 -5.18 -29.65
C GLY A 18 6.74 -5.49 -31.08
N ASP A 19 5.82 -5.92 -31.95
CA ASP A 19 6.13 -6.32 -33.32
C ASP A 19 6.25 -5.08 -34.23
N ILE A 20 7.49 -4.72 -34.53
CA ILE A 20 7.85 -3.53 -35.30
C ILE A 20 7.46 -3.67 -36.77
N GLU A 21 7.63 -4.86 -37.36
CA GLU A 21 7.43 -5.08 -38.79
C GLU A 21 5.94 -4.95 -39.15
N THR A 22 5.08 -5.65 -38.42
CA THR A 22 3.63 -5.56 -38.66
C THR A 22 3.09 -4.16 -38.37
N LEU A 23 3.65 -3.47 -37.36
CA LEU A 23 3.28 -2.10 -37.03
C LEU A 23 3.63 -1.13 -38.16
N GLN A 24 4.82 -1.23 -38.77
CA GLN A 24 5.20 -0.41 -39.93
C GLN A 24 4.30 -0.66 -41.14
N ILE A 25 3.98 -1.93 -41.44
CA ILE A 25 3.08 -2.30 -42.56
C ILE A 25 1.68 -1.70 -42.33
N LEU A 26 1.18 -1.72 -41.10
CA LEU A 26 -0.14 -1.16 -40.77
C LEU A 26 -0.15 0.37 -40.86
N LEU A 27 0.92 1.04 -40.44
CA LEU A 27 1.05 2.49 -40.57
C LEU A 27 1.11 2.92 -42.05
N GLN A 28 1.82 2.17 -42.90
CA GLN A 28 1.82 2.42 -44.35
C GLN A 28 0.44 2.27 -45.00
N LYS A 29 -0.46 1.48 -44.41
CA LYS A 29 -1.85 1.34 -44.88
C LYS A 29 -2.76 2.52 -44.47
N GLY A 30 -2.23 3.53 -43.79
CA GLY A 30 -2.99 4.72 -43.38
C GLY A 30 -3.94 4.47 -42.21
N VAL A 31 -3.61 3.50 -41.34
CA VAL A 31 -4.40 3.23 -40.13
C VAL A 31 -4.28 4.41 -39.16
N ASN A 32 -5.40 4.78 -38.51
CA ASN A 32 -5.40 5.85 -37.52
C ASN A 32 -4.61 5.43 -36.26
N VAL A 33 -3.45 6.07 -36.06
CA VAL A 33 -2.54 5.79 -34.94
C VAL A 33 -3.18 6.12 -33.58
N ASN A 34 -4.09 7.09 -33.57
CA ASN A 34 -4.76 7.59 -32.38
C ASN A 34 -6.10 6.90 -32.10
N ALA A 35 -6.39 5.80 -32.81
CA ALA A 35 -7.60 5.01 -32.61
C ALA A 35 -7.68 4.45 -31.19
N LYS A 36 -8.79 4.76 -30.51
CA LYS A 36 -9.06 4.29 -29.14
C LYS A 36 -9.83 2.99 -29.18
N HIS A 37 -9.48 2.08 -28.27
CA HIS A 37 -10.21 0.84 -28.09
C HIS A 37 -11.54 1.10 -27.40
N GLU A 38 -12.61 0.47 -27.89
CA GLU A 38 -13.98 0.76 -27.45
C GLU A 38 -14.21 0.48 -25.95
N ILE A 39 -13.62 -0.60 -25.43
CA ILE A 39 -13.81 -1.04 -24.04
C ILE A 39 -13.03 -0.21 -23.01
N ASN A 40 -11.72 -0.02 -23.19
CA ASN A 40 -10.85 0.63 -22.19
C ASN A 40 -10.37 2.04 -22.62
N GLY A 41 -10.61 2.45 -23.87
CA GLY A 41 -10.16 3.73 -24.42
C GLY A 41 -8.67 3.80 -24.72
N TRP A 42 -7.97 2.67 -24.80
CA TRP A 42 -6.52 2.67 -24.99
C TRP A 42 -6.14 2.85 -26.46
N THR A 43 -5.12 3.67 -26.70
CA THR A 43 -4.46 3.79 -28.01
C THR A 43 -3.27 2.83 -28.11
N ALA A 44 -2.73 2.64 -29.31
CA ALA A 44 -1.50 1.84 -29.51
C ALA A 44 -0.33 2.36 -28.63
N LEU A 45 -0.23 3.68 -28.44
CA LEU A 45 0.79 4.30 -27.60
C LEU A 45 0.66 3.93 -26.12
N HIS A 46 -0.56 3.79 -25.58
CA HIS A 46 -0.78 3.36 -24.20
C HIS A 46 -0.28 1.92 -23.97
N TRP A 47 -0.53 1.03 -24.93
CA TRP A 47 -0.06 -0.36 -24.86
C TRP A 47 1.47 -0.45 -24.92
N ALA A 48 2.08 0.25 -25.87
CA ALA A 48 3.52 0.29 -26.02
C ALA A 48 4.21 0.90 -24.79
N ALA A 49 3.65 1.98 -24.23
CA ALA A 49 4.19 2.65 -23.04
C ALA A 49 4.12 1.76 -21.79
N LYS A 50 2.98 1.09 -21.56
CA LYS A 50 2.82 0.17 -20.43
C LYS A 50 3.75 -1.04 -20.53
N ARG A 51 3.96 -1.57 -21.73
CA ARG A 51 4.84 -2.72 -21.97
C ARG A 51 6.31 -2.35 -21.97
N GLY A 52 6.65 -1.08 -22.19
CA GLY A 52 8.03 -0.63 -22.26
C GLY A 52 8.69 -0.75 -23.62
N HIS A 53 7.90 -0.91 -24.69
CA HIS A 53 8.42 -1.13 -26.04
C HIS A 53 8.92 0.17 -26.65
N ARG A 54 10.15 0.54 -26.30
CA ARG A 54 10.81 1.81 -26.68
C ARG A 54 10.78 2.07 -28.19
N ASP A 55 11.16 1.08 -29.00
CA ASP A 55 11.26 1.25 -30.45
C ASP A 55 9.87 1.44 -31.08
N VAL A 56 8.86 0.73 -30.56
CA VAL A 56 7.46 0.91 -30.97
C VAL A 56 6.95 2.30 -30.60
N VAL A 57 7.24 2.78 -29.39
CA VAL A 57 6.87 4.15 -28.97
C VAL A 57 7.50 5.18 -29.92
N LYS A 58 8.77 5.02 -30.28
CA LYS A 58 9.45 5.90 -31.22
C LYS A 58 8.78 5.91 -32.60
N ILE A 59 8.43 4.74 -33.14
CA ILE A 59 7.75 4.64 -34.44
C ILE A 59 6.36 5.29 -34.39
N LEU A 60 5.58 5.03 -33.33
CA LEU A 60 4.25 5.62 -33.17
C LEU A 60 4.33 7.16 -33.08
N LEU A 61 5.27 7.71 -32.29
CA LEU A 61 5.47 9.16 -32.17
C LEU A 61 5.90 9.78 -33.51
N SER A 62 6.82 9.15 -34.25
CA SER A 62 7.21 9.61 -35.59
C SER A 62 6.06 9.62 -36.61
N ASN A 63 5.03 8.79 -36.39
CA ASN A 63 3.83 8.73 -37.22
C ASN A 63 2.66 9.56 -36.66
N GLY A 64 2.93 10.51 -35.75
CA GLY A 64 1.93 11.47 -35.26
C GLY A 64 1.02 10.92 -34.15
N ALA A 65 1.47 9.91 -33.39
CA ALA A 65 0.77 9.50 -32.19
C ALA A 65 0.73 10.64 -31.16
N ASP A 66 -0.46 10.93 -30.64
CA ASP A 66 -0.67 11.97 -29.64
C ASP A 66 -0.46 11.40 -28.24
N ALA A 67 0.64 11.83 -27.60
CA ALA A 67 1.02 11.44 -26.25
C ALA A 67 0.13 12.05 -25.17
N SER A 68 -0.69 13.07 -25.48
CA SER A 68 -1.59 13.72 -24.53
C SER A 68 -2.95 13.02 -24.38
N LEU A 69 -3.24 12.05 -25.25
CA LEU A 69 -4.51 11.34 -25.23
C LEU A 69 -4.70 10.57 -23.92
N ARG A 70 -5.90 10.73 -23.35
CA ARG A 70 -6.32 10.02 -22.15
C ARG A 70 -7.16 8.79 -22.49
N ASN A 71 -6.92 7.71 -21.76
CA ASN A 71 -7.78 6.52 -21.75
C ASN A 71 -9.07 6.75 -20.92
N LYS A 72 -9.93 5.73 -20.77
CA LYS A 72 -11.16 5.86 -19.95
C LYS A 72 -10.89 6.12 -18.46
N ASN A 73 -9.74 5.71 -17.96
CA ASN A 73 -9.32 5.95 -16.58
C ASN A 73 -8.70 7.34 -16.37
N LYS A 74 -8.65 8.17 -17.43
CA LYS A 74 -7.98 9.48 -17.47
C LYS A 74 -6.45 9.42 -17.38
N ASP A 75 -5.86 8.25 -17.58
CA ASP A 75 -4.40 8.07 -17.61
C ASP A 75 -3.85 8.47 -18.98
N ILE A 76 -2.63 9.00 -18.97
CA ILE A 76 -1.84 9.37 -20.16
C ILE A 76 -0.80 8.26 -20.39
N ALA A 77 -0.32 8.06 -21.62
CA ALA A 77 0.74 7.08 -21.91
C ALA A 77 1.96 7.22 -20.94
N LEU A 78 2.33 8.45 -20.58
CA LEU A 78 3.41 8.75 -19.63
C LEU A 78 3.15 8.19 -18.22
N SER A 79 1.91 8.20 -17.73
CA SER A 79 1.60 7.67 -16.39
C SER A 79 1.63 6.15 -16.34
N LEU A 80 1.42 5.48 -17.48
CA LEU A 80 1.47 4.02 -17.60
C LEU A 80 2.89 3.48 -17.81
N SER A 81 3.82 4.30 -18.28
CA SER A 81 5.20 3.86 -18.52
C SER A 81 6.00 3.73 -17.22
N SER A 82 6.43 2.50 -16.93
CA SER A 82 7.39 2.19 -15.86
C SER A 82 8.85 2.39 -16.29
N ASN A 83 9.14 2.29 -17.60
CA ASN A 83 10.51 2.36 -18.12
C ASN A 83 10.99 3.82 -18.26
N PRO A 84 12.16 4.17 -17.71
CA PRO A 84 12.64 5.56 -17.71
C PRO A 84 12.93 6.08 -19.12
N GLU A 85 13.47 5.24 -20.01
CA GLU A 85 13.74 5.62 -21.40
C GLU A 85 12.45 5.95 -22.17
N VAL A 86 11.40 5.15 -21.97
CA VAL A 86 10.10 5.39 -22.60
C VAL A 86 9.47 6.67 -22.06
N ARG A 87 9.60 6.94 -20.76
CA ARG A 87 9.15 8.21 -20.16
C ARG A 87 9.86 9.40 -20.78
N GLN A 88 11.18 9.31 -20.96
CA GLN A 88 11.98 10.36 -21.57
C GLN A 88 11.54 10.64 -23.02
N LEU A 89 11.32 9.59 -23.82
CA LEU A 89 10.82 9.72 -25.19
C LEU A 89 9.43 10.37 -25.27
N LEU A 90 8.54 10.03 -24.34
CA LEU A 90 7.18 10.59 -24.30
C LEU A 90 7.14 12.04 -23.80
N MET A 91 8.10 12.43 -22.95
CA MET A 91 8.24 13.81 -22.46
C MET A 91 8.75 14.73 -23.57
N GLY A 92 9.69 14.24 -24.39
CA GLY A 92 10.31 15.01 -25.47
C GLY A 92 11.10 16.24 -24.96
N ASP A 93 11.72 16.99 -25.87
CA ASP A 93 12.46 18.22 -25.55
C ASP A 93 11.54 19.42 -25.22
N ARG A 94 10.27 19.18 -24.87
CA ARG A 94 9.27 20.21 -24.62
C ARG A 94 9.21 20.52 -23.13
N GLU A 95 10.10 21.39 -22.68
CA GLU A 95 10.00 22.03 -21.35
C GLU A 95 8.82 23.00 -21.24
N ASP A 96 8.13 23.34 -22.34
CA ASP A 96 7.08 24.36 -22.30
C ASP A 96 5.66 23.77 -22.38
N ASN A 97 4.98 23.85 -21.24
CA ASN A 97 3.52 23.80 -21.06
C ASN A 97 2.83 22.44 -21.24
N LEU A 98 2.98 21.56 -20.24
CA LEU A 98 1.78 20.91 -19.72
C LEU A 98 1.23 21.79 -18.60
N PRO A 99 -0.05 22.22 -18.64
CA PRO A 99 -0.74 22.58 -17.41
C PRO A 99 -0.69 21.34 -16.52
N MET A 100 0.18 21.39 -15.51
CA MET A 100 -0.03 20.69 -14.27
C MET A 100 -1.37 21.16 -13.73
N GLU A 101 -2.45 20.57 -14.23
CA GLU A 101 -3.69 20.50 -13.47
C GLU A 101 -3.35 19.58 -12.30
N PRO A 102 -3.17 20.09 -11.07
CA PRO A 102 -3.03 19.23 -9.92
C PRO A 102 -4.26 18.33 -9.91
N SER A 103 -4.00 17.05 -10.09
CA SER A 103 -4.95 15.96 -10.01
C SER A 103 -5.92 16.21 -8.87
N SER A 104 -7.13 16.69 -9.22
CA SER A 104 -8.29 16.80 -8.34
C SER A 104 -7.91 17.19 -6.92
N GLU A 105 -7.62 18.47 -6.70
CA GLU A 105 -7.85 19.06 -5.39
C GLU A 105 -9.28 18.67 -5.01
N SER A 106 -9.41 17.67 -4.15
CA SER A 106 -10.65 17.33 -3.50
C SER A 106 -11.14 18.64 -2.92
N LYS A 107 -12.21 19.19 -3.50
CA LYS A 107 -12.93 20.33 -2.97
C LYS A 107 -13.55 19.84 -1.67
N LEU A 108 -12.72 19.71 -0.64
CA LEU A 108 -13.15 19.31 0.68
C LEU A 108 -14.14 20.39 1.12
N PRO A 109 -15.31 20.01 1.65
CA PRO A 109 -16.37 20.94 2.00
C PRO A 109 -15.90 22.01 3.00
N ILE A 110 -14.79 21.76 3.70
CA ILE A 110 -14.14 22.68 4.62
C ILE A 110 -12.63 22.67 4.31
N VAL A 111 -12.12 23.80 3.82
CA VAL A 111 -10.67 24.05 3.71
C VAL A 111 -10.22 24.75 4.99
N PRO A 112 -9.25 24.21 5.75
CA PRO A 112 -8.69 24.85 6.94
C PRO A 112 -8.22 26.29 6.66
N SER A 113 -8.47 27.22 7.60
CA SER A 113 -8.24 28.67 7.41
C SER A 113 -6.80 29.01 7.02
N TYR A 114 -5.81 28.24 7.48
CA TYR A 114 -4.38 28.45 7.21
C TYR A 114 -3.99 28.23 5.75
N LEU A 115 -4.76 27.43 5.00
CA LEU A 115 -4.57 27.27 3.55
C LEU A 115 -5.20 28.42 2.76
N LYS A 116 -6.28 29.03 3.28
CA LYS A 116 -6.87 30.25 2.71
C LYS A 116 -6.05 31.50 3.02
N HIS A 117 -5.40 31.50 4.17
CA HIS A 117 -4.56 32.58 4.67
C HIS A 117 -3.24 31.97 5.13
N PRO A 118 -2.32 31.63 4.20
CA PRO A 118 -0.98 31.24 4.58
C PRO A 118 -0.42 32.36 5.47
N PRO A 119 0.16 32.02 6.64
CA PRO A 119 0.79 33.03 7.47
C PRO A 119 1.80 33.76 6.60
N LEU A 120 1.79 35.10 6.68
CA LEU A 120 2.75 35.92 5.98
C LEU A 120 4.13 35.39 6.36
N VAL A 121 4.85 34.86 5.38
CA VAL A 121 6.28 34.60 5.55
C VAL A 121 6.85 35.99 5.78
N GLU A 122 7.07 36.32 7.05
CA GLU A 122 7.77 37.52 7.45
C GLU A 122 9.14 37.39 6.79
N ARG A 123 9.31 38.08 5.65
CA ARG A 123 10.61 38.30 5.05
C ARG A 123 11.36 39.15 6.06
N VAL A 124 11.99 38.48 7.01
CA VAL A 124 13.03 39.10 7.83
C VAL A 124 14.14 39.41 6.84
N ASP A 125 14.30 40.68 6.51
CA ASP A 125 15.42 41.16 5.70
C ASP A 125 16.71 40.94 6.51
N LEU A 126 17.28 39.74 6.43
CA LEU A 126 18.61 39.48 6.92
C LEU A 126 19.61 40.17 5.98
N PRO A 127 20.62 40.90 6.51
CA PRO A 127 21.61 41.55 5.68
C PRO A 127 22.37 40.49 4.85
N GLU A 128 22.46 40.71 3.54
CA GLU A 128 23.16 39.85 2.59
C GLU A 128 24.65 39.72 2.95
N ILE A 129 24.97 38.72 3.76
CA ILE A 129 26.34 38.23 3.83
C ILE A 129 26.56 37.46 2.54
N ARG A 130 27.28 38.07 1.59
CA ARG A 130 27.85 37.40 0.40
C ARG A 130 28.64 36.17 0.86
N ARG A 131 27.99 35.01 0.87
CA ARG A 131 28.66 33.72 1.05
C ARG A 131 28.94 33.13 -0.32
N ASN A 132 30.21 32.88 -0.59
CA ASN A 132 30.67 32.32 -1.85
C ASN A 132 30.03 30.95 -2.10
N PRO A 133 29.57 30.65 -3.34
CA PRO A 133 28.84 29.43 -3.67
C PRO A 133 29.65 28.13 -3.50
N SER A 134 30.96 28.20 -3.28
CA SER A 134 31.81 27.04 -3.02
C SER A 134 31.66 26.45 -1.61
N GLN A 135 31.11 27.16 -0.63
CA GLN A 135 30.83 26.60 0.71
C GLN A 135 29.47 25.88 0.80
N LEU A 136 28.53 26.17 -0.09
CA LEU A 136 27.19 25.56 -0.11
C LEU A 136 27.19 24.07 -0.48
N LEU A 137 28.27 23.56 -1.08
CA LEU A 137 28.41 22.13 -1.38
C LEU A 137 28.95 21.32 -0.20
N GLN A 138 29.60 21.94 0.78
CA GLN A 138 30.16 21.24 1.94
C GLN A 138 29.17 21.21 3.12
N GLU A 139 28.38 22.27 3.33
CA GLU A 139 27.38 22.31 4.42
C GLU A 139 26.06 21.59 4.10
N ARG A 140 25.73 21.37 2.82
CA ARG A 140 24.56 20.55 2.42
C ARG A 140 24.70 19.07 2.77
N VAL A 141 25.89 18.63 3.18
CA VAL A 141 26.15 17.24 3.56
C VAL A 141 25.95 17.00 5.06
N SER A 142 25.90 18.05 5.90
CA SER A 142 25.83 17.89 7.36
C SER A 142 24.46 18.13 8.00
N THR A 143 23.48 18.65 7.24
CA THR A 143 22.08 18.80 7.67
C THR A 143 21.15 17.85 6.91
N ILE A 144 21.59 16.59 6.76
CA ILE A 144 20.63 15.49 6.74
C ILE A 144 20.21 15.34 8.19
N GLU A 145 19.18 16.08 8.62
CA GLU A 145 18.36 15.61 9.72
C GLU A 145 18.01 14.17 9.38
N ARG A 146 18.60 13.21 10.12
CA ARG A 146 18.23 11.82 10.02
C ARG A 146 16.73 11.80 10.29
N VAL A 147 15.95 11.67 9.22
CA VAL A 147 14.56 11.25 9.31
C VAL A 147 14.61 10.05 10.24
N PRO A 148 13.95 10.10 11.42
CA PRO A 148 13.93 8.94 12.30
C PRO A 148 13.42 7.78 11.43
N PRO A 149 14.08 6.61 11.46
CA PRO A 149 13.65 5.49 10.64
C PRO A 149 12.16 5.31 10.89
N LEU A 150 11.37 5.45 9.81
CA LEU A 150 9.94 5.18 9.88
C LEU A 150 9.80 3.80 10.52
N PRO A 151 8.91 3.62 11.51
CA PRO A 151 8.77 2.32 12.15
C PRO A 151 8.44 1.30 11.06
N GLU A 152 9.40 0.43 10.76
CA GLU A 152 9.28 -0.63 9.76
C GLU A 152 8.30 -1.72 10.25
N GLU A 153 7.88 -1.62 11.50
CA GLU A 153 7.08 -2.58 12.24
C GLU A 153 5.91 -1.88 12.95
N LEU A 154 4.79 -2.58 12.99
CA LEU A 154 3.55 -2.20 13.66
C LEU A 154 3.48 -2.96 14.98
N VAL A 155 3.47 -2.26 16.11
CA VAL A 155 3.32 -2.88 17.43
C VAL A 155 1.83 -2.98 17.77
N LEU A 156 1.35 -4.17 18.12
CA LEU A 156 -0.04 -4.44 18.45
C LEU A 156 -0.16 -5.02 19.86
N LYS A 157 -1.16 -4.59 20.62
CA LYS A 157 -1.43 -5.10 21.96
C LYS A 157 -2.46 -6.21 21.88
N VAL A 158 -2.04 -7.44 22.05
CA VAL A 158 -2.88 -8.62 21.80
C VAL A 158 -3.19 -9.35 23.11
N ARG A 159 -4.43 -9.79 23.28
CA ARG A 159 -4.83 -10.68 24.37
C ARG A 159 -5.84 -11.73 23.94
N VAL A 160 -6.06 -12.72 24.79
CA VAL A 160 -7.10 -13.74 24.61
C VAL A 160 -8.41 -13.29 25.26
N ALA A 161 -9.53 -13.42 24.54
CA ALA A 161 -10.84 -13.09 25.07
C ALA A 161 -11.22 -14.01 26.25
N ASN A 162 -11.80 -13.44 27.31
CA ASN A 162 -12.25 -14.16 28.49
C ASN A 162 -11.13 -14.94 29.23
N CYS A 163 -9.86 -14.57 29.03
CA CYS A 163 -8.78 -15.05 29.86
C CYS A 163 -8.87 -14.42 31.27
N GLY A 164 -8.40 -15.13 32.30
CA GLY A 164 -8.29 -14.61 33.66
C GLY A 164 -7.25 -13.49 33.78
N ASP A 165 -6.34 -13.40 32.81
CA ASP A 165 -5.31 -12.38 32.69
C ASP A 165 -5.82 -11.19 31.84
N PRO A 166 -5.90 -9.97 32.41
CA PRO A 166 -6.31 -8.78 31.66
C PRO A 166 -5.19 -8.17 30.82
N ASP A 167 -3.97 -8.67 30.96
CA ASP A 167 -2.76 -8.07 30.39
C ASP A 167 -2.65 -8.33 28.89
N PHE A 168 -2.05 -7.35 28.19
CA PHE A 168 -1.77 -7.42 26.77
C PHE A 168 -0.31 -7.77 26.54
N ILE A 169 -0.07 -8.57 25.50
CA ILE A 169 1.26 -8.86 24.96
C ILE A 169 1.47 -7.98 23.73
N GLU A 170 2.66 -7.40 23.62
CA GLU A 170 3.03 -6.59 22.45
C GLU A 170 3.59 -7.50 21.36
N VAL A 171 2.97 -7.42 20.17
CA VAL A 171 3.33 -8.22 18.99
C VAL A 171 3.78 -7.28 17.89
N GLU A 172 4.99 -7.51 17.38
CA GLU A 172 5.60 -6.73 16.32
C GLU A 172 5.27 -7.35 14.94
N LEU A 173 4.69 -6.56 14.05
CA LEU A 173 4.28 -7.00 12.71
C LEU A 173 4.94 -6.10 11.65
N PRO A 174 5.81 -6.60 10.77
CA PRO A 174 6.46 -5.78 9.75
C PRO A 174 5.43 -5.19 8.77
N MET A 175 5.57 -3.90 8.47
CA MET A 175 4.64 -3.14 7.63
C MET A 175 4.55 -3.66 6.18
N GLY A 176 5.58 -4.38 5.71
CA GLY A 176 5.59 -5.03 4.40
C GLY A 176 4.61 -6.21 4.26
N ASP A 177 4.25 -6.86 5.37
CA ASP A 177 3.51 -8.13 5.38
C ASP A 177 2.20 -8.06 6.19
N LEU A 178 1.44 -6.96 6.04
CA LEU A 178 0.14 -6.71 6.70
C LEU A 178 -1.01 -7.59 6.18
N THR A 179 -0.81 -8.91 6.17
CA THR A 179 -1.83 -9.91 5.80
C THR A 179 -2.51 -10.48 7.04
N TYR A 180 -3.78 -10.86 6.90
CA TYR A 180 -4.55 -11.48 7.98
C TYR A 180 -3.98 -12.83 8.41
N SER A 181 -3.50 -13.63 7.45
CA SER A 181 -2.85 -14.92 7.74
C SER A 181 -1.58 -14.74 8.57
N ARG A 182 -0.74 -13.75 8.24
CA ARG A 182 0.49 -13.45 8.99
C ARG A 182 0.18 -12.91 10.38
N LEU A 183 -0.75 -11.97 10.49
CA LEU A 183 -1.20 -11.46 11.79
C LEU A 183 -1.74 -12.59 12.67
N LEU A 184 -2.61 -13.44 12.14
CA LEU A 184 -3.18 -14.55 12.89
C LEU A 184 -2.09 -15.49 13.37
N ARG A 185 -1.16 -15.87 12.48
CA ARG A 185 -0.04 -16.76 12.80
C ARG A 185 0.85 -16.19 13.90
N LEU A 186 1.26 -14.94 13.80
CA LEU A 186 2.10 -14.30 14.82
C LEU A 186 1.35 -14.17 16.14
N CYS A 187 0.10 -13.73 16.13
CA CYS A 187 -0.71 -13.68 17.36
C CYS A 187 -0.85 -15.06 18.01
N THR A 188 -0.97 -16.13 17.22
CA THR A 188 -1.07 -17.50 17.75
C THR A 188 0.26 -18.06 18.26
N GLU A 189 1.38 -17.72 17.59
CA GLU A 189 2.73 -18.07 18.02
C GLU A 189 3.08 -17.36 19.33
N GLU A 190 2.83 -16.04 19.44
CA GLU A 190 3.12 -15.25 20.64
C GLU A 190 2.19 -15.55 21.83
N LEU A 191 0.99 -16.08 21.59
CA LEU A 191 0.04 -16.44 22.66
C LEU A 191 0.08 -17.93 23.03
N ASP A 192 0.90 -18.74 22.35
CA ASP A 192 0.93 -20.21 22.46
C ASP A 192 -0.46 -20.84 22.26
N VAL A 193 -1.24 -20.31 21.32
CA VAL A 193 -2.61 -20.77 21.03
C VAL A 193 -2.65 -21.47 19.68
N ASN A 194 -3.31 -22.62 19.60
CA ASN A 194 -3.52 -23.29 18.33
C ASN A 194 -4.41 -22.45 17.39
N PRO A 195 -4.01 -22.20 16.12
CA PRO A 195 -4.76 -21.36 15.19
C PRO A 195 -6.15 -21.93 14.86
N THR A 196 -6.32 -23.26 14.97
CA THR A 196 -7.61 -23.94 14.78
C THR A 196 -8.64 -23.57 15.84
N HIS A 197 -8.20 -23.15 17.03
CA HIS A 197 -9.08 -22.79 18.13
C HIS A 197 -9.50 -21.32 18.06
N VAL A 198 -8.92 -20.51 17.18
CA VAL A 198 -9.30 -19.09 17.03
C VAL A 198 -10.56 -18.97 16.17
N THR A 199 -11.66 -18.48 16.76
CA THR A 199 -12.90 -18.21 16.00
C THR A 199 -12.85 -16.91 15.22
N ARG A 200 -12.30 -15.85 15.82
CA ARG A 200 -12.21 -14.52 15.23
C ARG A 200 -11.19 -13.67 15.97
N VAL A 201 -10.64 -12.72 15.24
CA VAL A 201 -9.84 -11.62 15.78
C VAL A 201 -10.72 -10.36 15.79
N ARG A 202 -10.76 -9.64 16.91
CA ARG A 202 -11.45 -8.35 17.01
C ARG A 202 -10.53 -7.29 17.58
N LYS A 203 -10.61 -6.08 17.04
CA LYS A 203 -10.04 -4.87 17.61
C LYS A 203 -11.00 -4.28 18.63
N LEU A 204 -10.50 -3.84 19.78
CA LEU A 204 -11.32 -3.16 20.76
C LEU A 204 -11.83 -1.79 20.22
N PRO A 205 -13.07 -1.39 20.55
CA PRO A 205 -13.96 -2.04 21.52
C PRO A 205 -14.71 -3.28 20.99
N ASN A 206 -14.97 -3.45 19.68
CA ASN A 206 -15.64 -4.66 19.11
C ASN A 206 -15.58 -4.77 17.56
N THR A 207 -14.57 -4.19 16.92
CA THR A 207 -14.45 -4.20 15.44
C THR A 207 -13.82 -5.50 14.96
N ILE A 208 -14.52 -6.28 14.14
CA ILE A 208 -13.99 -7.56 13.65
C ILE A 208 -12.97 -7.34 12.54
N VAL A 209 -11.82 -8.01 12.63
CA VAL A 209 -10.79 -8.06 11.60
C VAL A 209 -10.98 -9.34 10.80
N ARG A 210 -11.27 -9.27 9.49
CA ARG A 210 -11.58 -10.45 8.66
C ARG A 210 -10.68 -10.59 7.43
N LYS A 211 -10.20 -9.48 6.88
CA LYS A 211 -9.45 -9.44 5.61
C LYS A 211 -8.19 -8.60 5.76
N ASP A 212 -7.28 -8.72 4.80
CA ASP A 212 -6.02 -7.97 4.76
C ASP A 212 -6.26 -6.45 4.76
N LYS A 213 -7.33 -5.98 4.10
CA LYS A 213 -7.76 -4.57 4.15
C LYS A 213 -8.09 -4.08 5.56
N ASP A 214 -8.55 -4.97 6.44
CA ASP A 214 -8.85 -4.61 7.83
C ASP A 214 -7.57 -4.50 8.65
N VAL A 215 -6.62 -5.42 8.41
CA VAL A 215 -5.28 -5.43 9.03
C VAL A 215 -4.47 -4.20 8.62
N ALA A 216 -4.51 -3.82 7.35
CA ALA A 216 -3.84 -2.62 6.84
C ALA A 216 -4.36 -1.30 7.44
N ARG A 217 -5.52 -1.30 8.11
CA ARG A 217 -6.07 -0.12 8.81
C ARG A 217 -5.72 -0.10 10.30
N LEU A 218 -5.03 -1.13 10.80
CA LEU A 218 -4.55 -1.16 12.16
C LEU A 218 -3.49 -0.06 12.35
N LYS A 219 -3.38 0.45 13.57
CA LYS A 219 -2.42 1.48 13.96
C LYS A 219 -1.57 0.97 15.10
N ASP A 220 -0.41 1.56 15.25
CA ASP A 220 0.52 1.25 16.33
C ASP A 220 -0.15 1.37 17.71
N GLY A 221 0.13 0.42 18.59
CA GLY A 221 -0.44 0.30 19.92
C GLY A 221 -1.92 -0.09 19.97
N GLN A 222 -2.53 -0.54 18.86
CA GLN A 222 -3.94 -0.96 18.90
C GLN A 222 -4.15 -2.27 19.66
N GLU A 223 -5.23 -2.28 20.43
CA GLU A 223 -5.67 -3.43 21.20
C GLU A 223 -6.49 -4.41 20.34
N LEU A 224 -6.02 -5.65 20.29
CA LEU A 224 -6.61 -6.79 19.63
C LEU A 224 -6.96 -7.88 20.65
N GLU A 225 -8.03 -8.59 20.36
CA GLU A 225 -8.51 -9.67 21.18
C GLU A 225 -8.86 -10.88 20.31
N LEU A 226 -8.24 -12.03 20.64
CA LEU A 226 -8.50 -13.30 19.99
C LEU A 226 -9.60 -14.03 20.72
N VAL A 227 -10.71 -14.28 20.03
CA VAL A 227 -11.83 -15.04 20.58
C VAL A 227 -11.63 -16.50 20.22
N LEU A 228 -11.46 -17.35 21.23
CA LEU A 228 -11.29 -18.79 21.04
C LEU A 228 -12.65 -19.50 21.00
N GLN A 229 -12.67 -20.66 20.35
CA GLN A 229 -13.82 -21.56 20.40
C GLN A 229 -14.01 -21.96 21.86
N PRO A 230 -15.24 -21.89 22.41
CA PRO A 230 -15.51 -22.51 23.69
C PRO A 230 -15.29 -24.00 23.49
N GLU A 231 -14.25 -24.57 24.10
CA GLU A 231 -14.03 -26.00 24.07
C GLU A 231 -15.24 -26.70 24.71
N GLY A 232 -16.13 -27.20 23.86
CA GLY A 232 -17.22 -28.05 24.27
C GLY A 232 -16.64 -29.38 24.74
N THR A 233 -16.80 -29.65 26.04
CA THR A 233 -16.52 -30.91 26.76
C THR A 233 -15.11 -31.05 27.31
N SER A 234 -14.94 -30.58 28.55
CA SER A 234 -14.38 -31.47 29.57
C SER A 234 -15.13 -32.80 29.47
N ARG A 235 -14.54 -33.84 28.85
CA ARG A 235 -15.03 -35.20 29.07
C ARG A 235 -14.91 -35.44 30.56
N LEU A 236 -16.05 -35.51 31.25
CA LEU A 236 -16.12 -36.15 32.55
C LEU A 236 -15.75 -37.62 32.30
N ILE A 237 -14.49 -37.97 32.52
CA ILE A 237 -14.10 -39.37 32.59
C ILE A 237 -14.63 -39.87 33.94
N PRO A 238 -15.46 -40.93 33.99
CA PRO A 238 -15.86 -41.52 35.25
C PRO A 238 -14.61 -42.16 35.87
N CYS A 239 -14.03 -41.50 36.86
CA CYS A 239 -13.10 -42.16 37.77
C CYS A 239 -13.92 -43.02 38.72
N SER A 240 -13.44 -44.23 39.01
CA SER A 240 -14.11 -45.32 39.74
C SER A 240 -14.62 -45.00 41.16
N ASN A 241 -14.48 -43.75 41.65
CA ASN A 241 -14.85 -43.34 43.00
C ASN A 241 -15.87 -42.18 43.07
N GLY A 242 -16.62 -41.89 41.99
CA GLY A 242 -17.86 -41.08 42.08
C GLY A 242 -17.71 -39.59 42.45
N MET A 243 -16.50 -39.03 42.49
CA MET A 243 -16.27 -37.60 42.78
C MET A 243 -15.96 -36.82 41.50
N LEU A 244 -16.82 -35.85 41.17
CA LEU A 244 -16.63 -34.92 40.05
C LEU A 244 -15.60 -33.84 40.45
N LYS A 245 -14.38 -33.91 39.91
CA LYS A 245 -13.45 -32.77 39.96
C LYS A 245 -13.58 -31.94 38.69
N LYS A 246 -14.00 -30.68 38.85
CA LYS A 246 -13.93 -29.65 37.81
C LYS A 246 -12.46 -29.22 37.70
N ILE A 247 -11.76 -29.69 36.67
CA ILE A 247 -10.48 -29.10 36.28
C ILE A 247 -10.84 -27.77 35.62
N PRO A 248 -10.33 -26.60 36.07
CA PRO A 248 -10.46 -25.40 35.28
C PRO A 248 -9.72 -25.68 33.98
N GLY A 249 -10.46 -25.76 32.86
CA GLY A 249 -9.86 -25.77 31.54
C GLY A 249 -9.03 -24.51 31.44
N SER A 250 -7.72 -24.65 31.57
CA SER A 250 -6.78 -23.55 31.55
C SER A 250 -6.74 -23.05 30.12
N THR A 251 -7.64 -22.13 29.77
CA THR A 251 -7.47 -21.21 28.63
C THR A 251 -6.36 -20.20 28.96
N ALA A 252 -5.28 -20.66 29.58
CA ALA A 252 -4.11 -19.87 29.86
C ALA A 252 -3.26 -19.92 28.59
N ASN A 253 -3.08 -18.76 27.99
CA ASN A 253 -1.86 -18.46 27.24
C ASN A 253 -0.63 -18.90 28.07
N GLY A 254 0.47 -19.28 27.41
CA GLY A 254 1.70 -19.74 28.07
C GLY A 254 2.34 -18.71 29.03
N TYR A 255 1.78 -17.51 29.09
CA TYR A 255 2.23 -16.37 29.87
C TYR A 255 1.31 -16.14 31.07
N GLN A 256 1.87 -16.18 32.28
CA GLN A 256 1.17 -15.82 33.51
C GLN A 256 1.46 -14.35 33.84
N SER A 257 0.42 -13.53 34.00
CA SER A 257 0.60 -12.13 34.40
C SER A 257 1.28 -12.02 35.77
N ILE A 258 2.30 -11.17 35.87
CA ILE A 258 2.93 -10.79 37.14
C ILE A 258 1.93 -10.07 38.07
N SER A 259 0.86 -9.48 37.53
CA SER A 259 -0.17 -8.75 38.27
C SER A 259 -1.04 -9.66 39.15
N LEU A 260 -1.10 -10.96 38.84
CA LEU A 260 -1.77 -11.97 39.67
C LEU A 260 -0.92 -12.42 40.87
N ASN A 261 0.40 -12.25 40.79
CA ASN A 261 1.36 -12.65 41.82
C ASN A 261 1.73 -11.46 42.73
N LYS A 262 0.73 -10.80 43.33
CA LYS A 262 0.92 -9.65 44.24
C LYS A 262 1.80 -9.89 45.47
N ASN A 263 2.22 -11.14 45.72
CA ASN A 263 3.04 -11.54 46.87
C ASN A 263 4.47 -11.95 46.51
N GLN A 264 4.93 -11.74 45.27
CA GLN A 264 6.33 -11.98 44.91
C GLN A 264 7.17 -10.74 45.23
N THR A 265 7.97 -10.81 46.29
CA THR A 265 9.02 -9.83 46.59
C THR A 265 10.10 -9.93 45.51
N ILE A 266 10.24 -8.88 44.69
CA ILE A 266 11.37 -8.74 43.78
C ILE A 266 12.59 -8.36 44.63
N LEU A 267 13.51 -9.30 44.85
CA LEU A 267 14.82 -9.00 45.43
C LEU A 267 15.67 -8.35 44.32
N TYR A 268 16.08 -7.11 44.54
CA TYR A 268 17.07 -6.38 43.72
C TYR A 268 18.47 -6.94 43.92
#